data_AF-A0A3D6EL84-F1
#
_entry.id   AF-A0A3D6EL84-F1
#
_cell.length_a   1.000
_cell.length_b   1.000
_cell.length_c   1.000
_cell.angle_alpha   90.00
_cell.angle_beta   90.00
_cell.angle_gamma   90.00
#
_symmetry.space_group_name_H-M   'P 1'
#
loop_
_entity.id
_entity.type
_entity.pdbx_description
1 polymer ?
#
loop_
_entity_poly.entity_id
_entity_poly.type
_entity_poly.pdbx_seq_one_letter_code
_entity_poly.pdbx_strand_id
1 'polypeptide(L)'
;MGLGCATLPAIPPSPRVSMAKLLVHESAGVREFEIVDNEVHMGRELDNTLRLPDPSISRHHCVLRKVGGGCEIQDLQSSNGVLVNGNRVQASPLRNGDRITLGQVQLTFQDPLSEVGATVAVSREEANQPPLGTVRMSASELAAIHTGKPKAEAPDAVSTGPIPIAPATATPPIPPVAPPMAPKRTAPAQPAEQSFLGSLLPSIPDDAVSTGERGDLVTRLLAVLIDVVPAIIISIAFMILSVIPFLGCILLPLNFLTQLAYVFLFVPWCVSKYGASIGKKLMKLRVVPEGNPQGRIDLGPAILRQLGNFFALNLIVLAVKGDERISLSDMLAKTEVLKVDR
;
A
#
# COMPACT_ATOMS: atom_id res chain seq x y z
N MET A 1 46.49 -64.47 -12.54
CA MET A 1 45.96 -63.20 -11.99
C MET A 1 45.14 -62.52 -13.08
N GLY A 2 43.87 -62.24 -12.82
CA GLY A 2 42.97 -61.60 -13.79
C GLY A 2 41.52 -61.72 -13.36
N LEU A 3 41.18 -61.07 -12.25
CA LEU A 3 39.79 -60.96 -11.77
C LEU A 3 39.02 -60.04 -12.72
N GLY A 4 38.05 -60.60 -13.44
CA GLY A 4 37.09 -59.84 -14.24
C GLY A 4 36.15 -59.06 -13.33
N CYS A 5 36.21 -57.73 -13.43
CA CYS A 5 35.29 -56.82 -12.75
C CYS A 5 33.93 -56.90 -13.46
N ALA A 6 32.95 -57.55 -12.83
CA ALA A 6 31.58 -57.56 -13.29
C ALA A 6 30.96 -56.17 -13.06
N THR A 7 30.75 -55.41 -14.13
CA THR A 7 30.04 -54.13 -14.10
C THR A 7 28.57 -54.40 -13.82
N LEU A 8 28.08 -53.98 -12.65
CA LEU A 8 26.65 -53.96 -12.34
C LEU A 8 25.92 -53.04 -13.33
N PRO A 9 24.74 -53.43 -13.86
CA PRO A 9 23.92 -52.50 -14.65
C PRO A 9 23.45 -51.36 -13.74
N ALA A 10 23.55 -50.13 -14.25
CA ALA A 10 23.06 -48.94 -13.58
C ALA A 10 21.57 -49.11 -13.27
N ILE A 11 21.21 -49.00 -12.00
CA ILE A 11 19.83 -48.90 -11.54
C ILE A 11 19.25 -47.63 -12.22
N PRO A 12 18.19 -47.74 -13.05
CA PRO A 12 17.55 -46.55 -13.57
C PRO A 12 17.02 -45.73 -12.38
N PRO A 13 17.17 -44.39 -12.38
CA PRO A 13 16.61 -43.58 -11.31
C PRO A 13 15.12 -43.87 -11.21
N SER A 14 14.66 -44.27 -10.03
CA SER A 14 13.26 -44.51 -9.70
C SER A 14 12.39 -43.39 -10.30
N PRO A 15 11.19 -43.69 -10.83
CA PRO A 15 10.29 -42.65 -11.32
C PRO A 15 10.07 -41.68 -10.15
N ARG A 16 10.58 -40.45 -10.29
CA ARG A 16 10.36 -39.41 -9.30
C ARG A 16 8.85 -39.25 -9.25
N VAL A 17 8.23 -39.68 -8.15
CA VAL A 17 6.83 -39.35 -7.86
C VAL A 17 6.75 -37.85 -8.04
N SER A 18 6.04 -37.43 -9.07
CA SER A 18 6.03 -36.05 -9.53
C SER A 18 5.28 -35.23 -8.48
N MET A 19 6.04 -34.58 -7.59
CA MET A 19 5.51 -33.85 -6.46
C MET A 19 4.80 -32.58 -6.94
N ALA A 20 3.75 -32.17 -6.23
CA ALA A 20 3.11 -30.87 -6.44
C ALA A 20 4.10 -29.73 -6.17
N LYS A 21 4.04 -28.67 -6.97
CA LYS A 21 4.92 -27.51 -6.93
C LYS A 21 4.11 -26.22 -6.85
N LEU A 22 4.68 -25.22 -6.19
CA LEU A 22 4.24 -23.83 -6.27
C LEU A 22 5.25 -23.05 -7.08
N LEU A 23 4.80 -22.42 -8.16
CA LEU A 23 5.59 -21.48 -8.94
C LEU A 23 5.34 -20.07 -8.43
N VAL A 24 6.31 -19.48 -7.73
CA VAL A 24 6.26 -18.10 -7.28
C VAL A 24 6.71 -17.19 -8.42
N HIS A 25 5.82 -16.34 -8.91
CA HIS A 25 6.13 -15.34 -9.92
C HIS A 25 6.69 -14.10 -9.22
N GLU A 26 8.00 -13.93 -9.29
CA GLU A 26 8.71 -12.76 -8.78
C GLU A 26 9.19 -11.89 -9.95
N SER A 27 9.54 -10.63 -9.68
CA SER A 27 10.05 -9.70 -10.69
C SER A 27 11.35 -10.18 -11.36
N ALA A 28 12.12 -11.03 -10.67
CA ALA A 28 13.39 -11.59 -11.14
C ALA A 28 13.25 -12.96 -11.84
N GLY A 29 12.03 -13.51 -11.95
CA GLY A 29 11.77 -14.80 -12.57
C GLY A 29 10.80 -15.67 -11.77
N VAL A 30 10.72 -16.95 -12.13
CA VAL A 30 9.85 -17.92 -11.46
C VAL A 30 10.67 -18.77 -10.51
N ARG A 31 10.32 -18.73 -9.22
CA ARG A 31 10.91 -19.61 -8.20
C ARG A 31 10.02 -20.82 -8.01
N GLU A 32 10.56 -22.01 -8.24
CA GLU A 32 9.84 -23.25 -7.95
C GLU A 32 10.02 -23.63 -6.48
N PHE A 33 8.91 -23.95 -5.81
CA PHE A 33 8.90 -24.51 -4.47
C PHE A 33 8.20 -25.86 -4.50
N GLU A 34 8.93 -26.92 -4.14
CA GLU A 34 8.36 -28.27 -4.08
C GLU A 34 7.58 -28.45 -2.78
N ILE A 35 6.32 -28.90 -2.90
CA ILE A 35 5.47 -29.15 -1.73
C ILE A 35 5.83 -30.54 -1.20
N VAL A 36 6.74 -30.59 -0.24
CA VAL A 36 7.16 -31.85 0.41
C VAL A 36 6.25 -32.16 1.60
N ASP A 37 6.04 -31.19 2.47
CA ASP A 37 5.29 -31.35 3.71
C ASP A 37 3.76 -31.49 3.49
N ASN A 38 3.06 -31.94 4.54
CA ASN A 38 1.60 -32.01 4.56
C ASN A 38 0.96 -30.63 4.78
N GLU A 39 1.67 -29.73 5.46
CA GLU A 39 1.25 -28.36 5.72
C GLU A 39 2.39 -27.41 5.31
N VAL A 40 2.08 -26.46 4.42
CA VAL A 40 3.02 -25.43 3.99
C VAL A 40 2.47 -24.08 4.41
N HIS A 41 3.13 -23.45 5.37
CA HIS A 41 2.79 -22.10 5.81
C HIS A 41 3.41 -21.08 4.86
N MET A 42 2.61 -20.08 4.46
CA MET A 42 3.04 -19.01 3.56
C MET A 42 2.83 -17.65 4.24
N GLY A 43 3.87 -16.82 4.21
CA GLY A 43 3.81 -15.51 4.83
C GLY A 43 5.12 -14.74 4.74
N ARG A 44 5.11 -13.50 5.26
CA ARG A 44 6.27 -12.59 5.21
C ARG A 44 7.37 -12.92 6.22
N GLU A 45 7.00 -13.49 7.36
CA GLU A 45 7.96 -13.82 8.42
C GLU A 45 8.82 -15.03 8.05
N LEU A 46 9.98 -15.10 8.71
CA LEU A 46 11.01 -16.14 8.51
C LEU A 46 10.59 -17.52 9.01
N ASP A 47 9.54 -17.61 9.82
CA ASP A 47 9.03 -18.84 10.42
C ASP A 47 8.06 -19.61 9.52
N ASN A 48 7.67 -19.03 8.37
CA ASN A 48 6.84 -19.72 7.38
C ASN A 48 7.69 -20.64 6.48
N THR A 49 7.15 -21.82 6.15
CA THR A 49 7.79 -22.79 5.24
C THR A 49 8.14 -22.18 3.88
N LEU A 50 7.20 -21.42 3.31
CA LEU A 50 7.42 -20.63 2.10
C LEU A 50 7.38 -19.15 2.48
N ARG A 51 8.58 -18.56 2.58
CA ARG A 51 8.73 -17.14 2.88
C ARG A 51 8.50 -16.30 1.63
N LEU A 52 7.56 -15.38 1.72
CA LEU A 52 7.24 -14.39 0.69
C LEU A 52 7.50 -13.00 1.29
N PRO A 53 8.70 -12.40 1.10
CA PRO A 53 9.14 -11.20 1.81
C PRO A 53 8.49 -9.89 1.29
N ASP A 54 7.18 -9.93 1.02
CA ASP A 54 6.41 -8.81 0.47
C ASP A 54 5.54 -8.16 1.57
N PRO A 55 5.55 -6.82 1.70
CA PRO A 55 4.78 -6.11 2.74
C PRO A 55 3.26 -6.24 2.59
N SER A 56 2.75 -6.54 1.40
CA SER A 56 1.33 -6.83 1.17
C SER A 56 0.89 -8.20 1.70
N ILE A 57 1.84 -9.02 2.16
CA ILE A 57 1.58 -10.34 2.72
C ILE A 57 1.66 -10.25 4.25
N SER A 58 0.60 -10.73 4.93
CA SER A 58 0.59 -10.86 6.38
C SER A 58 1.71 -11.77 6.89
N ARG A 59 2.10 -11.59 8.16
CA ARG A 59 3.17 -12.38 8.79
C ARG A 59 2.96 -13.87 8.62
N HIS A 60 1.75 -14.35 8.90
CA HIS A 60 1.23 -15.66 8.52
C HIS A 60 -0.01 -15.39 7.67
N HIS A 61 0.07 -15.67 6.37
CA HIS A 61 -0.98 -15.26 5.43
C HIS A 61 -1.94 -16.40 5.17
N CYS A 62 -1.42 -17.56 4.80
CA CYS A 62 -2.24 -18.73 4.51
C CYS A 62 -1.45 -20.01 4.79
N VAL A 63 -2.18 -21.12 4.84
CA VAL A 63 -1.60 -22.45 4.92
C VAL A 63 -2.16 -23.30 3.79
N LEU A 64 -1.29 -24.05 3.12
CA LEU A 64 -1.67 -25.07 2.16
C LEU A 64 -1.58 -26.43 2.83
N ARG A 65 -2.67 -27.19 2.81
CA ARG A 65 -2.80 -28.50 3.43
C ARG A 65 -2.99 -29.56 2.34
N LYS A 66 -2.26 -30.67 2.42
CA LYS A 66 -2.52 -31.86 1.61
C LYS A 66 -3.63 -32.68 2.27
N VAL A 67 -4.79 -32.78 1.62
CA VAL A 67 -5.96 -33.51 2.15
C VAL A 67 -6.50 -34.44 1.06
N GLY A 68 -6.63 -35.73 1.37
CA GLY A 68 -7.31 -36.70 0.50
C GLY A 68 -6.68 -36.91 -0.88
N GLY A 69 -5.40 -36.62 -1.05
CA GLY A 69 -4.69 -36.71 -2.35
C GLY A 69 -4.75 -35.42 -3.20
N GLY A 70 -5.37 -34.35 -2.70
CA GLY A 70 -5.31 -33.01 -3.28
C GLY A 70 -4.68 -31.99 -2.33
N CYS A 71 -4.57 -30.75 -2.78
CA CYS A 71 -4.13 -29.63 -1.96
C CYS A 71 -5.30 -28.67 -1.72
N GLU A 72 -5.44 -28.17 -0.50
CA GLU A 72 -6.40 -27.13 -0.12
C GLU A 72 -5.64 -25.94 0.45
N ILE A 73 -6.03 -24.73 0.05
CA ILE A 73 -5.48 -23.49 0.61
C ILE A 73 -6.48 -22.88 1.59
N GLN A 74 -5.98 -22.43 2.74
CA GLN A 74 -6.76 -21.80 3.80
C GLN A 74 -6.14 -20.45 4.21
N ASP A 75 -6.95 -19.40 4.23
CA ASP A 75 -6.57 -18.06 4.68
C ASP A 75 -6.49 -18.00 6.22
N LEU A 76 -5.40 -17.44 6.76
CA LEU A 76 -5.16 -17.28 8.20
C LEU A 76 -5.54 -15.86 8.66
N GLN A 77 -6.72 -15.38 8.24
CA GLN A 77 -7.19 -14.01 8.47
C GLN A 77 -6.20 -12.94 7.98
N SER A 78 -5.66 -13.15 6.79
CA SER A 78 -4.73 -12.19 6.19
C SER A 78 -5.41 -10.84 5.88
N SER A 79 -4.59 -9.79 5.87
CA SER A 79 -5.06 -8.41 5.67
C SER A 79 -5.66 -8.18 4.27
N ASN A 80 -5.07 -8.83 3.25
CA ASN A 80 -5.51 -8.71 1.85
C ASN A 80 -6.36 -9.91 1.38
N GLY A 81 -6.40 -11.00 2.15
CA GLY A 81 -7.07 -12.24 1.76
C GLY A 81 -6.30 -13.06 0.74
N VAL A 82 -6.72 -14.32 0.61
CA VAL A 82 -6.27 -15.23 -0.45
C VAL A 82 -7.23 -15.14 -1.63
N LEU A 83 -6.71 -14.94 -2.84
CA LEU A 83 -7.50 -15.03 -4.07
C LEU A 83 -7.07 -16.26 -4.89
N VAL A 84 -8.01 -17.09 -5.30
CA VAL A 84 -7.79 -18.21 -6.23
C VAL A 84 -8.52 -17.90 -7.53
N ASN A 85 -7.79 -17.83 -8.64
CA ASN A 85 -8.29 -17.44 -9.97
C ASN A 85 -9.08 -16.11 -9.95
N GLY A 86 -8.69 -15.17 -9.09
CA GLY A 86 -9.32 -13.86 -8.94
C GLY A 86 -10.47 -13.80 -7.92
N ASN A 87 -10.91 -14.94 -7.37
CA ASN A 87 -11.97 -14.98 -6.37
C ASN A 87 -11.38 -15.08 -4.96
N ARG A 88 -11.82 -14.21 -4.04
CA ARG A 88 -11.40 -14.25 -2.64
C ARG A 88 -12.01 -15.47 -1.95
N VAL A 89 -11.18 -16.29 -1.29
CA VAL A 89 -11.59 -17.53 -0.62
C VAL A 89 -11.07 -17.57 0.82
N GLN A 90 -11.83 -18.19 1.72
CA GLN A 90 -11.35 -18.52 3.06
C GLN A 90 -10.71 -19.91 3.11
N ALA A 91 -11.29 -20.87 2.39
CA ALA A 91 -10.73 -22.18 2.12
C ALA A 91 -11.16 -22.62 0.72
N SER A 92 -10.25 -23.22 -0.05
CA SER A 92 -10.58 -23.75 -1.38
C SER A 92 -9.64 -24.89 -1.76
N PRO A 93 -10.16 -25.98 -2.35
CA PRO A 93 -9.32 -26.97 -3.01
C PRO A 93 -8.61 -26.31 -4.20
N LEU A 94 -7.36 -26.69 -4.43
CA LEU A 94 -6.52 -26.26 -5.53
C LEU A 94 -6.45 -27.35 -6.60
N ARG A 95 -6.51 -26.92 -7.85
CA ARG A 95 -6.35 -27.76 -9.04
C ARG A 95 -5.09 -27.36 -9.79
N ASN A 96 -4.51 -28.32 -10.52
CA ASN A 96 -3.37 -28.06 -11.37
C ASN A 96 -3.62 -26.87 -12.31
N GLY A 97 -2.70 -25.90 -12.30
CA GLY A 97 -2.78 -24.66 -13.07
C GLY A 97 -3.47 -23.49 -12.35
N ASP A 98 -4.03 -23.70 -11.16
CA ASP A 98 -4.69 -22.61 -10.43
C ASP A 98 -3.71 -21.49 -10.07
N ARG A 99 -4.17 -20.24 -10.28
CA ARG A 99 -3.43 -19.04 -9.92
C ARG A 99 -3.88 -18.55 -8.56
N ILE A 100 -2.96 -18.52 -7.61
CA ILE A 100 -3.17 -18.03 -6.26
C ILE A 100 -2.53 -16.65 -6.17
N THR A 101 -3.27 -15.64 -5.71
CA THR A 101 -2.75 -14.29 -5.48
C THR A 101 -2.82 -13.99 -3.99
N LEU A 102 -1.66 -13.63 -3.42
CA LEU A 102 -1.50 -13.23 -2.02
C LEU A 102 -0.98 -11.79 -2.00
N GLY A 103 -1.85 -10.82 -1.70
CA GLY A 103 -1.48 -9.41 -1.82
C GLY A 103 -1.06 -9.06 -3.26
N GLN A 104 0.21 -8.74 -3.48
CA GLN A 104 0.81 -8.44 -4.78
C GLN A 104 1.56 -9.62 -5.41
N VAL A 105 1.75 -10.73 -4.69
CA VAL A 105 2.49 -11.89 -5.19
C VAL A 105 1.54 -12.87 -5.86
N GLN A 106 1.92 -13.36 -7.04
CA GLN A 106 1.20 -14.39 -7.77
C GLN A 106 1.95 -15.72 -7.70
N LEU A 107 1.21 -16.78 -7.45
CA LEU A 107 1.65 -18.15 -7.37
C LEU A 107 0.86 -18.97 -8.38
N THR A 108 1.48 -19.99 -8.97
CA THR A 108 0.76 -21.00 -9.77
C THR A 108 0.96 -22.37 -9.15
N PHE A 109 -0.13 -23.03 -8.84
CA PHE A 109 -0.10 -24.40 -8.34
C PHE A 109 0.05 -25.37 -9.50
N GLN A 110 1.04 -26.24 -9.44
CA GLN A 110 1.23 -27.31 -10.41
C GLN A 110 1.19 -28.65 -9.69
N ASP A 111 0.25 -29.49 -10.06
CA ASP A 111 0.17 -30.85 -9.57
C ASP A 111 -0.02 -31.82 -10.73
N PRO A 112 1.05 -32.51 -11.17
CA PRO A 112 0.99 -33.44 -12.28
C PRO A 112 0.14 -34.69 -11.99
N LEU A 113 -0.31 -34.90 -10.75
CA LEU A 113 -1.17 -36.02 -10.34
C LEU A 113 -2.63 -35.61 -10.08
N SER A 114 -2.95 -34.31 -10.09
CA SER A 114 -4.28 -33.79 -9.72
C SER A 114 -5.39 -34.07 -10.75
N GLU A 115 -5.06 -34.56 -11.95
CA GLU A 115 -6.04 -34.94 -13.00
C GLU A 115 -6.72 -36.31 -12.73
N VAL A 116 -6.22 -37.11 -11.78
CA VAL A 116 -6.70 -38.51 -11.59
C VAL A 116 -7.76 -38.65 -10.48
N GLY A 117 -8.07 -37.60 -9.72
CA GLY A 117 -8.93 -37.70 -8.52
C GLY A 117 -10.26 -36.94 -8.52
N ALA A 118 -10.54 -36.09 -9.50
CA ALA A 118 -11.68 -35.16 -9.46
C ALA A 118 -12.99 -35.76 -10.06
N THR A 119 -13.35 -36.97 -9.65
CA THR A 119 -14.73 -37.45 -9.70
C THR A 119 -15.08 -38.01 -8.35
N VAL A 120 -15.71 -37.20 -7.49
CA VAL A 120 -16.76 -37.53 -6.51
C VAL A 120 -16.89 -36.40 -5.49
N ALA A 121 -18.15 -36.07 -5.19
CA ALA A 121 -18.68 -35.29 -4.06
C ALA A 121 -18.79 -33.76 -4.18
N VAL A 122 -19.83 -33.31 -4.88
CA VAL A 122 -20.76 -32.31 -4.29
C VAL A 122 -22.19 -32.83 -4.48
N SER A 123 -22.72 -33.44 -3.43
CA SER A 123 -24.14 -33.74 -3.25
C SER A 123 -24.55 -33.32 -1.83
N ARG A 124 -25.30 -32.22 -1.73
CA ARG A 124 -26.28 -31.81 -0.70
C ARG A 124 -26.61 -30.35 -0.99
N GLU A 125 -27.71 -30.07 -1.68
CA GLU A 125 -29.09 -30.02 -1.17
C GLU A 125 -29.29 -28.85 -0.20
N GLU A 126 -29.71 -27.71 -0.75
CA GLU A 126 -30.25 -26.59 0.02
C GLU A 126 -31.47 -26.03 -0.71
N ALA A 127 -32.61 -26.65 -0.40
CA ALA A 127 -33.92 -26.08 -0.64
C ALA A 127 -34.33 -25.27 0.59
N ASN A 128 -34.74 -24.02 0.38
CA ASN A 128 -36.00 -23.43 0.83
C ASN A 128 -35.85 -21.97 1.31
N GLN A 129 -36.15 -21.02 0.42
CA GLN A 129 -36.76 -19.72 0.76
C GLN A 129 -37.30 -19.03 -0.52
N PRO A 130 -38.63 -18.81 -0.64
CA PRO A 130 -39.20 -17.90 -1.64
C PRO A 130 -39.43 -16.46 -1.11
N PRO A 131 -39.59 -15.47 -2.01
CA PRO A 131 -39.27 -14.05 -1.76
C PRO A 131 -40.43 -13.20 -1.19
N LEU A 132 -40.06 -12.06 -0.58
CA LEU A 132 -40.98 -11.01 -0.10
C LEU A 132 -41.80 -10.38 -1.23
N GLY A 133 -43.12 -10.41 -1.07
CA GLY A 133 -44.10 -9.69 -1.88
C GLY A 133 -44.58 -8.38 -1.23
N THR A 134 -44.86 -7.41 -2.10
CA THR A 134 -45.28 -6.01 -1.88
C THR A 134 -46.79 -5.85 -1.69
N VAL A 135 -47.29 -5.13 -0.66
CA VAL A 135 -48.57 -4.34 -0.61
C VAL A 135 -48.47 -3.40 0.64
N ARG A 136 -48.45 -2.06 0.62
CA ARG A 136 -49.38 -0.95 0.28
C ARG A 136 -50.52 -0.64 1.30
N MET A 137 -50.58 0.64 1.73
CA MET A 137 -51.68 1.41 2.41
C MET A 137 -51.95 1.16 3.92
N SER A 138 -52.72 2.01 4.62
CA SER A 138 -52.55 3.41 5.08
C SER A 138 -53.72 3.73 6.04
N ALA A 139 -53.43 4.42 7.16
CA ALA A 139 -54.26 5.31 8.00
C ALA A 139 -55.74 5.00 8.34
N SER A 140 -56.01 4.76 9.64
CA SER A 140 -57.21 5.14 10.44
C SER A 140 -57.16 4.31 11.74
N GLU A 141 -57.02 4.83 12.96
CA GLU A 141 -58.01 5.63 13.70
C GLU A 141 -57.36 6.33 14.92
N LEU A 142 -57.62 7.65 15.02
CA LEU A 142 -57.71 8.48 16.23
C LEU A 142 -58.85 7.95 17.15
N ALA A 143 -59.08 8.26 18.43
CA ALA A 143 -58.50 9.02 19.54
C ALA A 143 -59.56 8.99 20.68
N ALA A 144 -59.20 9.12 21.96
CA ALA A 144 -60.04 9.68 23.05
C ALA A 144 -59.26 9.64 24.39
N ILE A 145 -59.32 10.56 25.36
CA ILE A 145 -59.71 11.98 25.53
C ILE A 145 -59.58 12.24 27.05
N HIS A 146 -58.92 13.35 27.45
CA HIS A 146 -59.15 14.16 28.68
C HIS A 146 -58.94 13.49 30.07
N THR A 147 -58.52 14.14 31.17
CA THR A 147 -58.45 15.54 31.62
C THR A 147 -57.57 15.60 32.88
N GLY A 148 -56.92 16.74 33.15
CA GLY A 148 -56.09 16.93 34.34
C GLY A 148 -56.70 17.80 35.45
N LYS A 149 -56.04 17.69 36.63
CA LYS A 149 -55.89 18.63 37.77
C LYS A 149 -57.09 18.86 38.72
N PRO A 150 -56.90 19.45 39.94
CA PRO A 150 -55.74 19.50 40.87
C PRO A 150 -56.10 19.47 42.40
N LYS A 151 -55.06 19.61 43.26
CA LYS A 151 -54.95 20.51 44.45
C LYS A 151 -55.26 20.00 45.90
N ALA A 152 -54.23 20.19 46.77
CA ALA A 152 -54.17 20.57 48.22
C ALA A 152 -54.98 19.76 49.26
N GLU A 153 -54.71 19.70 50.57
CA GLU A 153 -53.86 20.41 51.55
C GLU A 153 -53.74 19.53 52.82
N ALA A 154 -52.92 19.96 53.79
CA ALA A 154 -52.51 19.37 55.09
C ALA A 154 -53.71 19.12 56.10
N PRO A 155 -53.55 18.68 57.40
CA PRO A 155 -52.40 18.84 58.31
C PRO A 155 -52.13 17.77 59.44
N ASP A 156 -51.03 18.02 60.17
CA ASP A 156 -50.65 17.75 61.59
C ASP A 156 -50.58 16.34 62.25
N ALA A 157 -49.39 15.96 62.77
CA ALA A 157 -49.08 15.80 64.22
C ALA A 157 -47.69 15.15 64.56
N VAL A 158 -46.77 15.97 65.11
CA VAL A 158 -45.91 15.85 66.33
C VAL A 158 -45.14 14.54 66.71
N SER A 159 -43.80 14.65 66.90
CA SER A 159 -43.04 14.42 68.18
C SER A 159 -41.50 14.43 67.97
N THR A 160 -40.77 15.51 68.34
CA THR A 160 -39.86 15.79 69.50
C THR A 160 -38.35 15.55 69.30
N GLY A 161 -37.54 16.61 69.58
CA GLY A 161 -36.07 16.58 69.74
C GLY A 161 -35.35 17.86 69.23
N PRO A 162 -34.53 18.60 70.04
CA PRO A 162 -34.11 19.98 69.73
C PRO A 162 -32.75 20.14 68.98
N ILE A 163 -32.68 21.22 68.18
CA ILE A 163 -31.57 21.81 67.37
C ILE A 163 -30.73 22.75 68.31
N PRO A 164 -29.51 23.30 68.03
CA PRO A 164 -28.89 23.55 66.70
C PRO A 164 -27.35 23.49 66.54
N ILE A 165 -26.88 23.42 65.28
CA ILE A 165 -25.87 24.28 64.61
C ILE A 165 -25.87 23.87 63.13
N ALA A 166 -26.03 24.84 62.23
CA ALA A 166 -25.87 24.71 60.77
C ALA A 166 -24.64 25.54 60.33
N PRO A 167 -24.20 25.57 59.05
CA PRO A 167 -24.31 24.59 57.96
C PRO A 167 -22.95 24.31 57.27
N ALA A 168 -22.81 23.17 56.59
CA ALA A 168 -21.89 23.05 55.45
C ALA A 168 -22.39 21.96 54.49
N THR A 169 -23.05 22.41 53.44
CA THR A 169 -23.61 21.59 52.37
C THR A 169 -22.47 21.02 51.52
N ALA A 170 -22.19 19.73 51.65
CA ALA A 170 -21.34 19.00 50.70
C ALA A 170 -22.22 18.50 49.53
N THR A 171 -22.06 19.15 48.38
CA THR A 171 -22.63 18.72 47.10
C THR A 171 -21.90 17.45 46.63
N PRO A 172 -22.60 16.39 46.15
CA PRO A 172 -21.95 15.29 45.46
C PRO A 172 -21.39 15.71 44.09
N PRO A 173 -20.29 15.10 43.61
CA PRO A 173 -19.54 15.57 42.45
C PRO A 173 -20.28 15.31 41.12
N ILE A 174 -20.21 16.31 40.25
CA ILE A 174 -20.71 16.33 38.87
C ILE A 174 -19.85 15.36 38.02
N PRO A 175 -20.43 14.51 37.15
CA PRO A 175 -19.66 13.72 36.19
C PRO A 175 -18.99 14.62 35.14
N PRO A 176 -17.79 14.28 34.63
CA PRO A 176 -17.07 15.14 33.71
C PRO A 176 -17.85 15.30 32.39
N VAL A 177 -18.30 16.52 32.14
CA VAL A 177 -18.85 16.95 30.85
C VAL A 177 -17.73 16.84 29.81
N ALA A 178 -17.87 15.91 28.87
CA ALA A 178 -17.02 15.87 27.69
C ALA A 178 -17.13 17.21 26.95
N PRO A 179 -16.02 17.83 26.52
CA PRO A 179 -16.08 19.06 25.74
C PRO A 179 -16.85 18.79 24.45
N PRO A 180 -17.76 19.69 24.02
CA PRO A 180 -18.46 19.53 22.75
C PRO A 180 -17.42 19.44 21.63
N MET A 181 -17.49 18.35 20.85
CA MET A 181 -16.82 18.24 19.57
C MET A 181 -17.12 19.49 18.76
N ALA A 182 -16.11 20.34 18.57
CA ALA A 182 -16.20 21.42 17.62
C ALA A 182 -16.61 20.81 16.26
N PRO A 183 -17.61 21.36 15.56
CA PRO A 183 -17.91 20.93 14.21
C PRO A 183 -16.62 21.07 13.40
N LYS A 184 -16.18 19.95 12.83
CA LYS A 184 -15.10 19.85 11.85
C LYS A 184 -15.38 20.94 10.82
N ARG A 185 -14.66 22.06 10.88
CA ARG A 185 -14.66 23.04 9.80
C ARG A 185 -14.15 22.28 8.59
N THR A 186 -15.06 21.80 7.76
CA THR A 186 -14.84 21.66 6.34
C THR A 186 -14.33 23.02 5.91
N ALA A 187 -13.00 23.12 5.75
CA ALA A 187 -12.43 24.25 5.05
C ALA A 187 -13.20 24.33 3.71
N PRO A 188 -13.72 25.50 3.33
CA PRO A 188 -14.29 25.65 2.00
C PRO A 188 -13.22 25.21 1.01
N ALA A 189 -13.61 24.38 0.04
CA ALA A 189 -12.77 24.03 -1.09
C ALA A 189 -12.25 25.34 -1.70
N GLN A 190 -11.00 25.69 -1.37
CA GLN A 190 -10.34 26.82 -2.00
C GLN A 190 -10.26 26.46 -3.48
N PRO A 191 -10.67 27.36 -4.39
CA PRO A 191 -10.41 27.15 -5.81
C PRO A 191 -8.91 26.95 -5.93
N ALA A 192 -8.49 25.81 -6.46
CA ALA A 192 -7.09 25.58 -6.75
C ALA A 192 -6.62 26.76 -7.62
N GLU A 193 -5.85 27.69 -7.04
CA GLU A 193 -5.10 28.63 -7.84
C GLU A 193 -4.27 27.77 -8.77
N GLN A 194 -4.61 27.80 -10.07
CA GLN A 194 -3.83 27.16 -11.09
C GLN A 194 -2.48 27.86 -11.09
N SER A 195 -1.55 27.35 -10.29
CA SER A 195 -0.17 27.81 -10.26
C SER A 195 0.32 27.85 -11.70
N PHE A 196 1.05 28.90 -12.10
CA PHE A 196 1.60 29.06 -13.46
C PHE A 196 2.38 27.82 -13.93
N LEU A 197 2.96 27.05 -13.01
CA LEU A 197 3.57 25.75 -13.29
C LEU A 197 2.56 24.65 -13.64
N GLY A 198 1.36 24.69 -13.06
CA GLY A 198 0.24 23.79 -13.38
C GLY A 198 -0.43 24.05 -14.72
N SER A 199 -0.25 25.23 -15.34
CA SER A 199 -0.68 25.49 -16.72
C SER A 199 0.40 25.15 -17.77
N LEU A 200 1.68 25.14 -17.38
CA LEU A 200 2.82 24.79 -18.25
C LEU A 200 3.13 23.28 -18.29
N LEU A 201 2.71 22.52 -17.29
CA LEU A 201 2.94 21.08 -17.20
C LEU A 201 1.62 20.32 -17.39
N PRO A 202 1.61 19.19 -18.13
CA PRO A 202 0.41 18.36 -18.25
C PRO A 202 -0.10 17.98 -16.85
N SER A 203 -1.41 18.13 -16.66
CA SER A 203 -2.15 17.81 -15.44
C SER A 203 -2.19 16.30 -15.24
N ILE A 204 -1.08 15.72 -14.79
CA ILE A 204 -1.15 14.48 -14.02
C ILE A 204 -1.88 14.86 -12.72
N PRO A 205 -3.06 14.28 -12.44
CA PRO A 205 -3.81 14.56 -11.22
C PRO A 205 -2.91 14.32 -10.00
N ASP A 206 -3.02 15.16 -8.97
CA ASP A 206 -2.32 14.96 -7.69
C ASP A 206 -2.63 13.59 -7.04
N ASP A 207 -3.65 12.91 -7.56
CA ASP A 207 -4.22 11.63 -7.11
C ASP A 207 -3.83 10.43 -7.98
N ALA A 208 -2.96 10.62 -8.98
CA ALA A 208 -2.69 9.57 -9.94
C ALA A 208 -2.06 8.34 -9.25
N VAL A 209 -2.77 7.20 -9.37
CA VAL A 209 -2.44 5.95 -8.70
C VAL A 209 -1.21 5.35 -9.38
N SER A 210 -0.17 5.10 -8.62
CA SER A 210 1.01 4.43 -9.13
C SER A 210 0.66 3.01 -9.59
N THR A 211 1.09 2.61 -10.77
CA THR A 211 0.76 1.32 -11.38
C THR A 211 1.44 0.13 -10.71
N GLY A 212 2.24 0.37 -9.66
CA GLY A 212 3.13 -0.62 -9.04
C GLY A 212 4.35 -0.96 -9.91
N GLU A 213 4.35 -0.57 -11.19
CA GLU A 213 5.47 -0.82 -12.10
C GLU A 213 6.56 0.23 -11.88
N ARG A 214 7.80 -0.22 -11.64
CA ARG A 214 8.95 0.68 -11.50
C ARG A 214 9.29 1.32 -12.84
N GLY A 215 9.55 2.63 -12.85
CA GLY A 215 10.03 3.32 -14.05
C GLY A 215 11.42 2.79 -14.47
N ASP A 216 11.62 2.51 -15.76
CA ASP A 216 12.91 2.05 -16.28
C ASP A 216 14.02 3.10 -16.07
N LEU A 217 15.27 2.63 -16.00
CA LEU A 217 16.47 3.45 -15.81
C LEU A 217 16.57 4.55 -16.87
N VAL A 218 16.32 4.23 -18.13
CA VAL A 218 16.39 5.20 -19.25
C VAL A 218 15.39 6.32 -19.04
N THR A 219 14.16 5.96 -18.68
CA THR A 219 13.07 6.91 -18.40
C THR A 219 13.41 7.81 -17.19
N ARG A 220 14.00 7.24 -16.14
CA ARG A 220 14.45 7.99 -14.96
C ARG A 220 15.61 8.94 -15.29
N LEU A 221 16.57 8.51 -16.10
CA LEU A 221 17.70 9.34 -16.53
C LEU A 221 17.24 10.49 -17.43
N LEU A 222 16.33 10.21 -18.36
CA LEU A 222 15.75 11.23 -19.23
C LEU A 222 14.95 12.26 -18.42
N ALA A 223 14.21 11.83 -17.40
CA ALA A 223 13.54 12.73 -16.47
C ALA A 223 14.51 13.68 -15.75
N VAL A 224 15.66 13.18 -15.27
CA VAL A 224 16.70 14.02 -14.65
C VAL A 224 17.28 15.00 -15.66
N LEU A 225 17.53 14.57 -16.90
CA LEU A 225 18.04 15.46 -17.95
C LEU A 225 17.05 16.60 -18.24
N ILE A 226 15.74 16.30 -18.28
CA ILE A 226 14.69 17.31 -18.44
C ILE A 226 14.66 18.29 -17.26
N ASP A 227 14.84 17.80 -16.02
CA ASP A 227 14.88 18.66 -14.82
C ASP A 227 16.02 19.70 -14.84
N VAL A 228 17.09 19.43 -15.59
CA VAL A 228 18.25 20.33 -15.74
C VAL A 228 18.00 21.42 -16.79
N VAL A 229 17.06 21.25 -17.71
CA VAL A 229 16.80 22.21 -18.80
C VAL A 229 16.44 23.61 -18.27
N PRO A 230 15.50 23.80 -17.32
CA PRO A 230 15.19 25.13 -16.79
C PRO A 230 16.39 25.79 -16.10
N ALA A 231 17.20 25.00 -15.38
CA ALA A 231 18.43 25.46 -14.75
C ALA A 231 19.45 25.97 -15.78
N ILE A 232 19.62 25.25 -16.90
CA ILE A 232 20.48 25.67 -18.01
C ILE A 232 19.97 26.97 -18.64
N ILE A 233 18.67 27.09 -18.90
CA ILE A 233 18.07 28.30 -19.48
C ILE A 233 18.32 29.51 -18.60
N ILE A 234 18.09 29.38 -17.28
CA ILE A 234 18.38 30.43 -16.30
C ILE A 234 19.88 30.77 -16.33
N SER A 235 20.75 29.77 -16.31
CA SER A 235 22.20 29.98 -16.34
C SER A 235 22.66 30.74 -17.58
N ILE A 236 22.16 30.37 -18.76
CA ILE A 236 22.47 31.07 -20.02
C ILE A 236 21.97 32.52 -19.97
N ALA A 237 20.77 32.78 -19.44
CA ALA A 237 20.26 34.14 -19.31
C ALA A 237 21.15 35.01 -18.40
N PHE A 238 21.58 34.47 -17.26
CA PHE A 238 22.54 35.13 -16.36
C PHE A 238 23.90 35.35 -17.05
N MET A 239 24.38 34.37 -17.81
CA MET A 239 25.65 34.46 -18.53
C MET A 239 25.61 35.57 -19.58
N ILE A 240 24.53 35.67 -20.38
CA ILE A 240 24.34 36.75 -21.37
C ILE A 240 24.32 38.11 -20.69
N LEU A 241 23.59 38.24 -19.57
CA LEU A 241 23.48 39.50 -18.84
C LEU A 241 24.81 39.89 -18.16
N SER A 242 25.64 38.91 -17.81
CA SER A 242 26.96 39.14 -17.18
C SER A 242 28.00 39.76 -18.12
N VAL A 243 27.75 39.79 -19.43
CA VAL A 243 28.62 40.44 -20.42
C VAL A 243 28.68 41.97 -20.21
N ILE A 244 27.68 42.55 -19.53
CA ILE A 244 27.67 43.96 -19.17
C ILE A 244 28.74 44.20 -18.08
N PRO A 245 29.74 45.08 -18.31
CA PRO A 245 30.81 45.34 -17.36
C PRO A 245 30.25 45.84 -16.01
N PHE A 246 30.95 45.53 -14.92
CA PHE A 246 30.54 45.72 -13.51
C PHE A 246 29.35 44.86 -13.04
N LEU A 247 28.40 44.51 -13.92
CA LEU A 247 27.26 43.67 -13.55
C LEU A 247 27.66 42.20 -13.38
N GLY A 248 28.66 41.73 -14.13
CA GLY A 248 29.19 40.37 -14.04
C GLY A 248 29.66 39.96 -12.64
N CYS A 249 30.29 40.87 -11.88
CA CYS A 249 30.76 40.60 -10.51
C CYS A 249 29.62 40.23 -9.54
N ILE A 250 28.41 40.73 -9.81
CA ILE A 250 27.21 40.46 -9.02
C ILE A 250 26.44 39.26 -9.59
N LEU A 251 26.31 39.19 -10.92
CA LEU A 251 25.50 38.17 -11.58
C LEU A 251 26.12 36.78 -11.57
N LEU A 252 27.45 36.65 -11.59
CA LEU A 252 28.11 35.35 -11.52
C LEU A 252 27.84 34.62 -10.18
N PRO A 253 28.08 35.24 -9.00
CA PRO A 253 27.77 34.60 -7.73
C PRO A 253 26.26 34.42 -7.55
N LEU A 254 25.44 35.35 -8.06
CA LEU A 254 23.98 35.22 -8.00
C LEU A 254 23.48 34.05 -8.86
N ASN A 255 24.06 33.80 -10.03
CA ASN A 255 23.76 32.63 -10.85
C ASN A 255 24.10 31.36 -10.07
N PHE A 256 25.30 31.27 -9.49
CA PHE A 256 25.70 30.12 -8.68
C PHE A 256 24.72 29.85 -7.53
N LEU A 257 24.32 30.90 -6.80
CA LEU A 257 23.37 30.79 -5.70
C LEU A 257 21.98 30.37 -6.19
N THR A 258 21.56 30.88 -7.35
CA THR A 258 20.30 30.50 -8.02
C THR A 258 20.31 29.04 -8.44
N GLN A 259 21.42 28.53 -8.99
CA GLN A 259 21.56 27.12 -9.34
C GLN A 259 21.53 26.24 -8.08
N LEU A 260 22.21 26.65 -7.01
CA LEU A 260 22.18 25.93 -5.74
C LEU A 260 20.75 25.88 -5.16
N ALA A 261 20.04 27.02 -5.17
CA ALA A 261 18.65 27.08 -4.74
C ALA A 261 17.73 26.23 -5.63
N TYR A 262 17.94 26.24 -6.94
CA TYR A 262 17.15 25.41 -7.86
C TYR A 262 17.33 23.92 -7.56
N VAL A 263 18.58 23.47 -7.43
CA VAL A 263 18.90 22.06 -7.23
C VAL A 263 18.52 21.58 -5.83
N PHE A 264 18.77 22.36 -4.77
CA PHE A 264 18.62 21.90 -3.38
C PHE A 264 17.35 22.35 -2.68
N LEU A 265 16.65 23.37 -3.20
CA LEU A 265 15.40 23.85 -2.60
C LEU A 265 14.22 23.60 -3.54
N PHE A 266 14.29 24.06 -4.78
CA PHE A 266 13.16 23.99 -5.71
C PHE A 266 12.83 22.55 -6.12
N VAL A 267 13.80 21.76 -6.58
CA VAL A 267 13.56 20.37 -7.00
C VAL A 267 13.03 19.50 -5.85
N PRO A 268 13.63 19.48 -4.64
CA PRO A 268 13.08 18.75 -3.50
C PRO A 268 11.70 19.23 -3.08
N TRP A 269 11.45 20.54 -3.11
CA TRP A 269 10.13 21.10 -2.84
C TRP A 269 9.09 20.62 -3.85
N CYS A 270 9.41 20.59 -5.14
CA CYS A 270 8.52 20.04 -6.16
C CYS A 270 8.19 18.57 -5.89
N VAL A 271 9.19 17.76 -5.55
CA VAL A 271 8.97 16.34 -5.25
C VAL A 271 8.12 16.18 -3.99
N SER A 272 8.34 16.97 -2.94
CA SER A 272 7.54 16.90 -1.72
C SER A 272 6.10 17.36 -1.92
N LYS A 273 5.91 18.46 -2.67
CA LYS A 273 4.58 19.06 -2.88
C LYS A 273 3.74 18.32 -3.92
N TYR A 274 4.35 17.92 -5.03
CA TYR A 274 3.66 17.33 -6.19
C TYR A 274 3.92 15.83 -6.36
N GLY A 275 4.77 15.24 -5.51
CA GLY A 275 5.18 13.82 -5.65
C GLY A 275 6.14 13.56 -6.80
N ALA A 276 6.55 14.57 -7.58
CA ALA A 276 7.45 14.43 -8.70
C ALA A 276 8.17 15.76 -9.02
N SER A 277 9.36 15.67 -9.59
CA SER A 277 10.01 16.81 -10.24
C SER A 277 9.39 17.05 -11.63
N ILE A 278 9.74 18.16 -12.28
CA ILE A 278 9.18 18.58 -13.57
C ILE A 278 9.38 17.49 -14.63
N GLY A 279 10.60 17.00 -14.78
CA GLY A 279 10.96 15.96 -15.73
C GLY A 279 10.34 14.62 -15.39
N LYS A 280 10.26 14.25 -14.10
CA LYS A 280 9.56 13.02 -13.68
C LYS A 280 8.07 13.09 -13.99
N LYS A 281 7.44 14.24 -13.77
CA LYS A 281 6.05 14.47 -14.13
C LYS A 281 5.86 14.34 -15.65
N LEU A 282 6.77 14.89 -16.46
CA LEU A 282 6.74 14.75 -17.92
C LEU A 282 6.85 13.28 -18.36
N MET A 283 7.67 12.50 -17.67
CA MET A 283 7.91 11.08 -17.95
C MET A 283 6.90 10.14 -17.27
N LYS A 284 5.82 10.67 -16.69
CA LYS A 284 4.79 9.91 -15.96
C LYS A 284 5.37 9.06 -14.82
N LEU A 285 6.32 9.63 -14.09
CA LEU A 285 6.95 9.04 -12.94
C LEU A 285 6.54 9.80 -11.68
N ARG A 286 6.23 9.05 -10.62
CA ARG A 286 5.98 9.57 -9.29
C ARG A 286 6.98 8.99 -8.30
N VAL A 287 7.43 9.83 -7.37
CA VAL A 287 8.24 9.44 -6.24
C VAL A 287 7.33 9.20 -5.05
N VAL A 288 7.40 8.00 -4.50
CA VAL A 288 6.56 7.56 -3.38
C VAL A 288 7.44 6.99 -2.27
N PRO A 289 7.01 7.04 -1.00
CA PRO A 289 7.70 6.35 0.09
C PRO A 289 7.60 4.83 -0.09
N GLU A 290 8.65 4.11 0.32
CA GLU A 290 8.72 2.65 0.26
C GLU A 290 7.60 2.02 1.12
N GLY A 291 6.88 1.05 0.55
CA GLY A 291 5.75 0.38 1.21
C GLY A 291 4.45 1.19 1.30
N ASN A 292 4.43 2.45 0.82
CA ASN A 292 3.19 3.23 0.72
C ASN A 292 3.08 3.94 -0.66
N PRO A 293 2.53 3.24 -1.67
CA PRO A 293 2.45 3.73 -3.06
C PRO A 293 1.55 4.96 -3.26
N GLN A 294 0.69 5.28 -2.29
CA GLN A 294 -0.15 6.49 -2.33
C GLN A 294 0.41 7.62 -1.46
N GLY A 295 1.48 7.35 -0.70
CA GLY A 295 2.08 8.29 0.21
C GLY A 295 2.79 9.44 -0.52
N ARG A 296 2.96 10.55 0.20
CA ARG A 296 3.85 11.64 -0.19
C ARG A 296 5.10 11.62 0.67
N ILE A 297 6.19 12.13 0.10
CA ILE A 297 7.45 12.26 0.83
C ILE A 297 7.56 13.66 1.41
N ASP A 298 8.02 13.74 2.66
CA ASP A 298 8.31 15.01 3.28
C ASP A 298 9.54 15.68 2.64
N LEU A 299 9.71 16.97 2.91
CA LEU A 299 10.82 17.76 2.35
C LEU A 299 12.20 17.20 2.75
N GLY A 300 12.34 16.66 3.97
CA GLY A 300 13.59 16.08 4.46
C GLY A 300 14.07 14.89 3.61
N PRO A 301 13.27 13.82 3.47
CA PRO A 301 13.53 12.73 2.53
C PRO A 301 13.75 13.19 1.08
N ALA A 302 13.00 14.19 0.61
CA ALA A 302 13.20 14.75 -0.73
C ALA A 302 14.59 15.40 -0.90
N ILE A 303 15.10 16.10 0.12
CA ILE A 303 16.45 16.67 0.13
C ILE A 303 17.51 15.56 0.19
N LEU A 304 17.32 14.54 1.05
CA LEU A 304 18.23 13.39 1.12
C LEU A 304 18.33 12.65 -0.21
N ARG A 305 17.19 12.50 -0.90
CA ARG A 305 17.13 11.95 -2.25
C ARG A 305 17.96 12.77 -3.23
N GLN A 306 17.84 14.09 -3.15
CA GLN A 306 18.55 15.00 -4.04
C GLN A 306 20.05 15.04 -3.75
N LEU A 307 20.45 14.96 -2.48
CA LEU A 307 21.85 14.75 -2.09
C LEU A 307 22.37 13.42 -2.64
N GLY A 308 21.58 12.34 -2.55
CA GLY A 308 21.90 11.06 -3.16
C GLY A 308 22.11 11.17 -4.66
N ASN A 309 21.26 11.91 -5.37
CA ASN A 309 21.44 12.18 -6.80
C ASN A 309 22.70 13.01 -7.06
N PHE A 310 22.99 14.02 -6.24
CA PHE A 310 24.16 14.88 -6.38
C PHE A 310 25.47 14.11 -6.17
N PHE A 311 25.56 13.31 -5.11
CA PHE A 311 26.71 12.44 -4.85
C PHE A 311 26.83 11.28 -5.84
N ALA A 312 25.69 10.82 -6.39
CA ALA A 312 25.66 9.77 -7.41
C ALA A 312 25.68 10.31 -8.85
N LEU A 313 25.95 11.60 -9.07
CA LEU A 313 26.01 12.17 -10.43
C LEU A 313 27.15 11.50 -11.23
N ASN A 314 26.72 10.53 -12.02
CA ASN A 314 27.15 10.12 -13.37
C ASN A 314 28.06 8.92 -13.64
N LEU A 315 28.68 8.22 -12.70
CA LEU A 315 29.31 6.92 -12.99
C LEU A 315 29.68 6.25 -11.66
N ILE A 316 29.77 4.92 -11.62
CA ILE A 316 30.37 4.08 -10.56
C ILE A 316 29.40 3.19 -9.77
N VAL A 317 28.17 3.58 -9.43
CA VAL A 317 27.30 2.68 -8.64
C VAL A 317 26.33 1.83 -9.48
N LEU A 318 26.27 2.06 -10.80
CA LEU A 318 25.51 1.23 -11.76
C LEU A 318 26.19 -0.12 -12.10
N ALA A 319 27.32 -0.46 -11.46
CA ALA A 319 28.12 -1.63 -11.81
C ALA A 319 28.05 -2.82 -10.82
N VAL A 320 27.36 -2.73 -9.68
CA VAL A 320 27.60 -3.70 -8.58
C VAL A 320 26.42 -4.61 -8.22
N LYS A 321 25.18 -4.35 -8.63
CA LYS A 321 24.09 -5.33 -8.42
C LYS A 321 23.15 -5.38 -9.62
N GLY A 322 23.30 -6.44 -10.41
CA GLY A 322 22.31 -6.87 -11.38
C GLY A 322 20.99 -7.21 -10.69
N ASP A 323 19.91 -6.93 -11.41
CA ASP A 323 18.49 -7.19 -11.13
C ASP A 323 17.70 -6.30 -10.14
N GLU A 324 18.26 -5.76 -9.07
CA GLU A 324 17.52 -4.85 -8.18
C GLU A 324 18.10 -3.43 -8.23
N ARG A 325 17.79 -2.70 -9.30
CA ARG A 325 18.31 -1.35 -9.57
C ARG A 325 17.65 -0.28 -8.69
N ILE A 326 17.90 -0.33 -7.39
CA ILE A 326 17.55 0.73 -6.45
C ILE A 326 18.65 1.80 -6.55
N SER A 327 18.28 3.02 -6.93
CA SER A 327 19.23 4.14 -6.96
C SER A 327 19.72 4.46 -5.55
N LEU A 328 20.96 4.93 -5.39
CA LEU A 328 21.46 5.40 -4.10
C LEU A 328 20.55 6.49 -3.50
N SER A 329 19.97 7.33 -4.36
CA SER A 329 18.97 8.32 -3.96
C SER A 329 17.65 7.71 -3.48
N ASP A 330 17.22 6.60 -4.07
CA ASP A 330 16.04 5.84 -3.65
C ASP A 330 16.28 5.20 -2.27
N MET A 331 17.47 4.62 -2.06
CA MET A 331 17.88 3.98 -0.81
C MET A 331 18.04 4.98 0.36
N LEU A 332 18.69 6.13 0.12
CA LEU A 332 18.89 7.15 1.16
C LEU A 332 17.57 7.76 1.65
N ALA A 333 16.62 7.92 0.76
CA ALA A 333 15.34 8.53 1.09
C ALA A 333 14.25 7.51 1.47
N LYS A 334 14.51 6.20 1.34
CA LYS A 334 13.50 5.12 1.45
C LYS A 334 12.30 5.39 0.54
N THR A 335 12.60 5.63 -0.74
CA THR A 335 11.61 6.03 -1.74
C THR A 335 11.72 5.19 -2.99
N GLU A 336 10.61 5.01 -3.69
CA GLU A 336 10.54 4.32 -4.96
C GLU A 336 10.03 5.27 -6.06
N VAL A 337 10.40 4.97 -7.31
CA VAL A 337 9.88 5.68 -8.49
C VAL A 337 9.00 4.76 -9.29
N LEU A 338 7.71 5.04 -9.26
CA LEU A 338 6.67 4.25 -9.92
C LEU A 338 6.14 4.98 -11.14
N LYS A 339 5.75 4.21 -12.15
CA LYS A 339 4.99 4.71 -13.29
C LYS A 339 3.58 5.08 -12.84
N VAL A 340 3.03 6.07 -13.53
CA VAL A 340 1.68 6.58 -13.31
C VAL A 340 0.88 6.36 -14.59
N ASP A 341 -0.20 5.59 -14.51
CA ASP A 341 -1.17 5.47 -15.60
C ASP A 341 -2.19 6.61 -15.55
N ARG A 342 -2.77 6.90 -16.71
CA ARG A 342 -3.74 7.98 -16.92
C ARG A 342 -5.07 7.70 -16.24
#